data_AF-A0A920NP18-F1
#
_entry.id   AF-A0A920NP18-F1
#
_cell.length_a   1.000
_cell.length_b   1.000
_cell.length_c   1.000
_cell.angle_alpha   90.00
_cell.angle_beta   90.00
_cell.angle_gamma   90.00
#
_symmetry.space_group_name_H-M   'P 1'
#
loop_
_entity.id
_entity.type
_entity.pdbx_description
1 polymer ?
#
loop_
_entity_poly.entity_id
_entity_poly.type
_entity_poly.pdbx_seq_one_letter_code
_entity_poly.pdbx_strand_id
1 'polypeptide(L)' 'MPILRPLIGLDKQEIMDLAKGYGTYDISILPDQDCCSLFLPKNPATKAKKQFIEAEEENLAMENLVKEAIDSIDIIKVLA' A
#
# COMPACT_ATOMS: atom_id res chain seq x y z
N MET A 1 7.88 2.32 -15.96
CA MET A 1 6.44 2.02 -16.13
C MET A 1 5.62 3.19 -15.60
N PRO A 2 4.58 3.68 -16.30
CA PRO A 2 3.72 4.75 -15.78
C PRO A 2 2.90 4.26 -14.57
N ILE A 3 2.71 5.12 -13.56
CA ILE A 3 1.86 4.85 -12.41
C ILE A 3 0.54 5.59 -12.60
N LEU A 4 -0.54 4.86 -12.84
CA LEU A 4 -1.89 5.42 -12.90
C LEU A 4 -2.43 5.59 -11.48
N ARG A 5 -3.06 6.73 -11.21
CA ARG A 5 -3.71 7.03 -9.91
C ARG A 5 -5.19 7.37 -10.14
N PRO A 6 -6.06 6.37 -10.39
CA PRO A 6 -7.45 6.61 -10.81
C PRO A 6 -8.27 7.44 -9.82
N LEU A 7 -7.92 7.39 -8.54
CA LEU A 7 -8.64 8.05 -7.46
C LEU A 7 -8.07 9.43 -7.09
N ILE A 8 -7.04 9.94 -7.78
CA ILE A 8 -6.30 11.16 -7.36
C ILE A 8 -7.15 12.43 -7.28
N GLY A 9 -8.24 12.51 -8.04
CA GLY A 9 -9.14 13.65 -8.08
C GLY A 9 -10.45 13.46 -7.31
N LEU A 10 -10.64 12.32 -6.65
CA LEU A 10 -11.86 12.00 -5.92
C LEU A 10 -11.68 12.28 -4.43
N ASP A 11 -12.72 12.76 -3.77
CA ASP A 11 -12.76 12.82 -2.33
C ASP A 11 -13.11 11.44 -1.72
N LYS A 12 -13.02 11.35 -0.39
CA LYS A 12 -13.25 10.09 0.32
C LYS A 12 -14.70 9.61 0.18
N GLN A 13 -15.67 10.51 0.13
CA GLN A 13 -17.09 10.17 0.04
C GLN A 13 -17.41 9.58 -1.34
N GLU A 14 -16.90 10.19 -2.40
CA GLU A 14 -17.03 9.68 -3.77
C GLU A 14 -16.45 8.26 -3.91
N ILE A 15 -15.26 8.02 -3.34
CA ILE A 15 -14.64 6.68 -3.35
C ILE A 15 -15.51 5.66 -2.61
N MET A 16 -16.08 6.04 -1.46
CA MET A 16 -16.95 5.13 -0.69
C MET A 16 -18.26 4.81 -1.43
N ASP A 17 -18.85 5.78 -2.12
CA ASP A 17 -20.09 5.56 -2.86
C ASP A 17 -19.86 4.69 -4.11
N LEU A 18 -18.71 4.84 -4.78
CA LEU A 18 -18.26 3.88 -5.80
C LEU A 18 -18.11 2.47 -5.21
N ALA A 19 -17.44 2.33 -4.07
CA ALA A 19 -17.25 1.03 -3.41
C ALA A 19 -18.57 0.35 -3.02
N LYS A 20 -19.58 1.11 -2.59
CA LYS A 20 -20.94 0.60 -2.34
C LYS A 20 -21.60 0.15 -3.64
N GLY A 21 -21.50 0.95 -4.71
CA GLY A 21 -22.00 0.59 -6.03
C GLY A 21 -21.36 -0.69 -6.60
N TYR A 22 -20.10 -0.95 -6.26
CA TYR A 22 -19.38 -2.18 -6.62
C TYR A 22 -19.58 -3.34 -5.64
N GLY A 23 -20.25 -3.11 -4.50
CA GLY A 23 -20.45 -4.13 -3.47
C GLY A 23 -19.19 -4.51 -2.68
N THR A 24 -18.14 -3.69 -2.70
CA THR A 24 -16.87 -3.97 -1.99
C THR A 24 -16.76 -3.28 -0.64
N TYR A 25 -17.65 -2.31 -0.37
CA TYR A 25 -17.60 -1.46 0.82
C TYR A 25 -17.59 -2.29 2.11
N ASP A 26 -18.55 -3.21 2.28
CA ASP A 26 -18.73 -3.97 3.52
C ASP A 26 -17.52 -4.85 3.87
N ILE A 27 -16.87 -5.43 2.86
CA ILE A 27 -15.64 -6.21 3.04
C ILE A 27 -14.45 -5.30 3.39
N SER A 28 -14.39 -4.13 2.76
CA SER A 28 -13.27 -3.20 2.89
C SER A 28 -13.22 -2.46 4.24
N ILE A 29 -14.32 -2.48 5.01
CA ILE A 29 -14.41 -1.84 6.34
C ILE A 29 -14.30 -2.83 7.50
N LEU A 30 -14.01 -4.11 7.23
CA LEU A 30 -13.83 -5.09 8.29
C LEU A 30 -12.67 -4.67 9.21
N PRO A 31 -12.78 -4.89 10.53
CA PRO A 31 -11.68 -4.58 11.45
C PRO A 31 -10.47 -5.44 11.12
N ASP A 32 -9.34 -4.81 10.77
CA ASP A 32 -8.08 -5.50 10.52
C ASP A 32 -7.01 -5.06 11.53
N GLN A 33 -6.08 -5.96 11.83
CA GLN A 33 -4.89 -5.64 12.61
C GLN A 33 -3.88 -4.94 11.70
N ASP A 34 -4.08 -3.64 11.54
CA ASP A 34 -3.25 -2.81 10.68
C ASP A 34 -1.77 -2.89 11.09
N CYS A 35 -0.95 -3.47 10.20
CA CYS A 35 0.50 -3.31 10.24
C CYS A 35 0.91 -1.83 10.28
N CYS A 36 0.04 -0.93 9.81
CA CYS A 36 0.19 0.50 9.95
C CYS A 36 0.33 0.93 11.42
N SER A 37 -0.39 0.35 12.39
CA SER A 37 -0.20 0.73 13.80
C SER A 37 1.20 0.35 14.35
N LEU A 38 1.81 -0.70 13.81
CA LEU A 38 3.13 -1.18 14.23
C LEU A 38 4.27 -0.39 13.58
N PHE A 39 4.11 0.00 12.32
CA PHE A 39 5.17 0.63 11.52
C PHE A 39 4.97 2.14 11.28
N LEU A 40 3.83 2.72 11.68
CA LEU A 40 3.58 4.15 11.52
C LEU A 40 4.49 4.95 12.46
N PRO A 41 5.39 5.81 11.93
CA PRO A 41 6.15 6.70 12.78
C PRO A 41 5.22 7.76 13.40
N LYS A 42 5.54 8.19 14.62
CA LYS A 42 4.75 9.23 15.33
C LYS A 42 4.60 10.53 14.53
N ASN A 43 5.61 10.88 13.72
CA ASN A 43 5.64 12.11 12.94
C ASN A 43 6.10 11.81 11.50
N PRO A 44 5.18 11.43 10.59
CA PRO A 44 5.54 11.12 9.22
C PRO A 44 5.95 12.40 8.45
N ALA A 45 6.99 12.28 7.62
CA ALA A 45 7.44 13.37 6.77
C ALA A 45 6.46 13.61 5.60
N THR A 46 5.89 14.82 5.51
CA THR A 46 4.94 15.19 4.43
C THR A 46 5.64 15.64 3.14
N LYS A 47 6.95 15.90 3.18
CA LYS A 47 7.78 16.32 2.05
C LYS A 47 9.12 15.57 2.07
N ALA A 48 9.09 14.30 1.73
CA ALA A 48 10.31 13.49 1.63
C ALA A 48 11.17 13.94 0.42
N LYS A 49 12.50 13.93 0.59
CA LYS A 49 13.45 14.18 -0.51
C LYS A 49 14.18 12.89 -0.85
N LYS A 50 14.31 12.60 -2.15
CA LYS A 50 14.90 11.36 -2.68
C LYS A 50 16.26 11.02 -2.05
N GLN A 51 17.17 11.99 -1.96
CA GLN A 51 18.51 11.80 -1.39
C GLN A 51 18.52 11.21 0.03
N PHE A 52 17.53 11.54 0.86
CA PHE A 52 17.45 11.02 2.23
C PHE A 52 16.90 9.60 2.25
N ILE A 53 15.99 9.28 1.32
CA ILE A 53 15.45 7.92 1.18
C ILE A 53 16.57 6.98 0.72
N GLU A 54 17.32 7.37 -0.32
CA GLU A 54 18.42 6.57 -0.87
C GLU A 54 19.51 6.29 0.18
N ALA A 55 19.87 7.30 0.99
CA ALA A 55 20.84 7.13 2.07
C ALA A 55 20.38 6.17 3.17
N GLU A 56 19.08 6.16 3.50
CA GLU A 56 18.54 5.21 4.48
C GLU A 56 18.41 3.80 3.90
N GLU A 57 18.11 3.67 2.60
CA GLU A 57 18.05 2.39 1.90
C GLU A 57 19.42 1.68 1.85
N GLU A 58 20.55 2.41 1.85
CA GLU A 58 21.90 1.83 1.93
C GLU A 58 22.13 1.04 3.24
N ASN A 59 21.39 1.36 4.31
CA ASN A 59 21.47 0.63 5.58
C ASN A 59 20.67 -0.68 5.56
N LEU A 60 19.95 -0.97 4.48
CA LEU A 60 19.08 -2.13 4.32
C LEU A 60 19.55 -3.00 3.16
N ALA A 61 19.44 -4.32 3.31
CA ALA A 61 19.71 -5.26 2.22
C ALA A 61 18.52 -5.30 1.23
N MET A 62 18.15 -4.15 0.66
CA MET A 62 16.92 -3.96 -0.12
C MET A 62 16.77 -4.96 -1.26
N GLU A 63 17.84 -5.22 -2.01
CA GLU A 63 17.82 -6.19 -3.12
C GLU A 63 17.45 -7.60 -2.65
N ASN A 64 18.05 -8.05 -1.53
CA ASN A 64 17.77 -9.38 -0.97
C ASN A 64 16.35 -9.45 -0.39
N LEU A 65 15.91 -8.43 0.36
CA LEU A 65 14.58 -8.38 0.94
C LEU A 65 13.48 -8.42 -0.14
N VAL A 66 13.66 -7.64 -1.22
CA VAL A 66 12.72 -7.64 -2.35
C VAL A 66 12.72 -8.98 -3.06
N LYS A 67 13.89 -9.58 -3.27
CA LYS A 67 14.00 -10.89 -3.91
C LYS A 67 13.31 -11.98 -3.09
N GLU A 68 13.59 -12.06 -1.79
CA GLU A 68 12.97 -13.04 -0.88
C GLU A 68 11.44 -12.88 -0.84
N ALA A 69 10.94 -11.63 -0.81
CA ALA A 69 9.51 -11.36 -0.85
C ALA A 69 8.85 -11.81 -2.15
N ILE A 70 9.52 -11.62 -3.30
CA ILE A 70 9.01 -12.06 -4.61
C ILE A 70 9.04 -13.58 -4.72
N ASP A 71 10.15 -14.21 -4.29
CA ASP A 71 10.35 -15.65 -4.38
C ASP A 71 9.37 -16.43 -3.47
N SER A 72 8.81 -15.79 -2.43
CA SER A 72 7.84 -16.38 -1.49
C SER A 72 6.37 -16.09 -1.80
N ILE A 73 6.05 -15.51 -2.97
CA ILE A 73 4.66 -15.21 -3.35
C ILE A 73 3.84 -16.50 -3.56
N ASP A 74 2.73 -16.62 -2.85
CA ASP A 74 1.72 -17.65 -3.07
C ASP A 74 0.67 -17.17 -4.09
N ILE A 75 0.47 -17.94 -5.17
CA ILE A 75 -0.53 -17.65 -6.21
C ILE A 75 -1.69 -18.62 -6.08
N ILE A 76 -2.81 -18.12 -5.56
CA ILE A 76 -4.06 -18.88 -5.47
C ILE A 76 -4.91 -18.59 -6.72
N LYS A 77 -5.16 -19.62 -7.53
CA LYS A 77 -6.09 -19.53 -8.66
C LYS A 77 -7.52 -19.73 -8.16
N VAL A 78 -8.30 -18.66 -8.13
CA VAL A 78 -9.74 -18.74 -7.86
C VAL A 78 -10.41 -19.13 -9.17
N LEU A 79 -10.84 -20.40 -9.29
CA LEU A 79 -11.68 -20.87 -10.38
C LEU A 79 -13.11 -20.36 -10.16
N ALA A 80 -13.72 -19.80 -11.20
CA ALA A 80 -15.14 -19.46 -11.24
C ALA A 80 -16.00 -20.71 -11.44
#